data_AF-N1QXS1-F1
#
_entry.id   AF-N1QXS1-F1
#
_cell.length_a   1.000
_cell.length_b   1.000
_cell.length_c   1.000
_cell.angle_alpha   90.00
_cell.angle_beta   90.00
_cell.angle_gamma   90.00
#
_symmetry.space_group_name_H-M   'P 1'
#
loop_
_entity.id
_entity.type
_entity.pdbx_description
1 polymer ?
#
loop_
_entity_poly.entity_id
_entity_poly.type
_entity_poly.pdbx_seq_one_letter_code
_entity_poly.pdbx_strand_id
1 'polypeptide(L)'
;MASVDTTLTAFLEAEDRESKEPALALWTDVEAKDPEKCSPFVMQLTRFQGGGYAIGACCSLLHTDPLSFINFLKSWARTHAQVQAQNKLVPNQMIRYTRYFRNPGAATRRLRSTPLVSVAGDAATTELFRVVGDAPGRRALAEACVAQASEKLGVEKPTRFTVLAGDGLGGLNVLRSCARGDGETTTTTTPPGHLLREACWQEAGLEEAVLDGCKPVHVSCSIVSPGAQEGIVVVMQAGASAELLISATVPSRK
;
A
#
# COMPACT_ATOMS: atom_id res chain seq x y z
N MET A 1 -17.65 -7.20 11.02
CA MET A 1 -16.48 -6.52 11.59
C MET A 1 -15.53 -7.59 12.04
N ALA A 2 -14.31 -7.60 11.51
CA ALA A 2 -13.27 -8.54 11.89
C ALA A 2 -12.72 -8.18 13.28
N SER A 3 -12.16 -9.15 13.99
CA SER A 3 -11.52 -8.94 15.28
C SER A 3 -10.25 -9.79 15.39
N VAL A 4 -9.28 -9.30 16.16
CA VAL A 4 -8.08 -10.04 16.53
C VAL A 4 -8.10 -10.26 18.04
N ASP A 5 -7.84 -11.49 18.47
CA ASP A 5 -7.78 -11.89 19.88
C ASP A 5 -6.42 -11.53 20.50
N THR A 6 -6.03 -10.27 20.34
CA THR A 6 -4.86 -9.67 20.99
C THR A 6 -5.08 -8.16 21.14
N THR A 7 -4.33 -7.52 22.03
CA THR A 7 -4.36 -6.06 22.16
C THR A 7 -3.55 -5.41 21.04
N LEU A 8 -3.87 -4.15 20.69
CA LEU A 8 -3.12 -3.41 19.69
C LEU A 8 -1.63 -3.30 20.07
N THR A 9 -1.33 -2.99 21.33
CA THR A 9 0.06 -2.90 21.82
C THR A 9 0.80 -4.23 21.66
N ALA A 10 0.21 -5.33 22.12
CA ALA A 10 0.82 -6.66 21.98
C ALA A 10 0.99 -7.07 20.52
N PHE A 11 0.10 -6.65 19.62
CA PHE A 11 0.26 -6.87 18.18
C PHE A 11 1.44 -6.08 17.60
N LEU A 12 1.60 -4.81 18.00
CA LEU A 12 2.68 -3.94 17.53
C LEU A 12 4.06 -4.41 18.02
N GLU A 13 4.11 -5.02 19.20
CA GLU A 13 5.34 -5.54 19.82
C GLU A 13 5.68 -6.98 19.39
N ALA A 14 4.80 -7.66 18.66
CA ALA A 14 5.02 -9.05 18.27
C ALA A 14 6.16 -9.18 17.24
N GLU A 15 7.08 -10.12 17.46
CA GLU A 15 8.19 -10.39 16.52
C GLU A 15 7.68 -10.86 15.15
N ASP A 16 6.54 -11.56 15.12
CA ASP A 16 5.92 -12.07 13.90
C ASP A 16 4.85 -11.12 13.32
N ARG A 17 4.81 -9.85 13.76
CA ARG A 17 3.84 -8.83 13.33
C ARG A 17 3.76 -8.71 11.81
N GLU A 18 4.90 -8.62 11.13
CA GLU A 18 4.95 -8.45 9.67
C GLU A 18 4.29 -9.61 8.91
N SER A 19 4.34 -10.83 9.46
CA SER A 19 3.68 -12.00 8.87
C SER A 19 2.17 -12.01 9.11
N LYS A 20 1.71 -11.37 10.19
CA LYS A 20 0.30 -11.29 10.60
C LYS A 20 -0.42 -10.06 10.07
N GLU A 21 0.30 -8.98 9.80
CA GLU A 21 -0.24 -7.71 9.36
C GLU A 21 -1.04 -7.77 8.05
N PRO A 22 -0.64 -8.56 7.02
CA PRO A 22 -1.44 -8.69 5.79
C PRO A 22 -2.87 -9.16 6.04
N ALA A 23 -3.10 -9.94 7.10
CA ALA A 23 -4.44 -10.41 7.46
C ALA A 23 -5.37 -9.28 7.98
N LEU A 24 -4.84 -8.11 8.33
CA LEU A 24 -5.65 -6.97 8.76
C LEU A 24 -6.39 -6.30 7.59
N ALA A 25 -5.96 -6.55 6.34
CA ALA A 25 -6.59 -6.08 5.12
C ALA A 25 -7.28 -7.20 4.34
N LEU A 26 -8.37 -6.86 3.64
CA LEU A 26 -9.01 -7.78 2.71
C LEU A 26 -8.33 -7.65 1.35
N TRP A 27 -7.48 -8.62 1.00
CA TRP A 27 -6.87 -8.71 -0.32
C TRP A 27 -7.87 -9.29 -1.30
N THR A 28 -8.06 -8.63 -2.44
CA THR A 28 -8.92 -9.12 -3.52
C THR A 28 -8.05 -9.21 -4.77
N ASP A 29 -7.88 -10.42 -5.29
CA ASP A 29 -7.18 -10.62 -6.54
C ASP A 29 -7.94 -9.95 -7.69
N VAL A 30 -7.18 -9.42 -8.64
CA VAL A 30 -7.75 -8.93 -9.90
C VAL A 30 -8.03 -10.15 -10.77
N GLU A 31 -9.30 -10.38 -11.10
CA GLU A 31 -9.73 -11.40 -12.05
C GLU A 31 -9.19 -11.04 -13.43
N ALA A 32 -8.27 -11.85 -13.95
CA ALA A 32 -7.57 -11.55 -15.19
C ALA A 32 -8.50 -11.53 -16.41
N LYS A 33 -9.62 -12.27 -16.35
CA LYS A 33 -10.58 -12.36 -17.46
C LYS A 33 -11.55 -11.19 -17.53
N ASP A 34 -11.86 -10.60 -16.38
CA ASP A 34 -12.85 -9.54 -16.24
C ASP A 34 -12.39 -8.51 -15.19
N PRO A 35 -11.25 -7.84 -15.38
CA PRO A 35 -10.67 -6.93 -14.38
C PRO A 35 -11.60 -5.75 -14.04
N GLU A 36 -12.47 -5.36 -14.97
CA GLU A 36 -13.50 -4.33 -14.78
C GLU A 36 -14.63 -4.75 -13.83
N LYS A 37 -14.78 -6.05 -13.56
CA LYS A 37 -15.76 -6.59 -12.60
C LYS A 37 -15.21 -6.67 -11.18
N CYS A 38 -13.90 -6.47 -11.00
CA CYS A 38 -13.30 -6.42 -9.67
C CYS A 38 -13.69 -5.15 -8.92
N SER A 39 -13.81 -5.25 -7.59
CA SER A 39 -14.03 -4.06 -6.77
C SER A 39 -12.80 -3.14 -6.89
N PRO A 40 -12.93 -1.89 -7.34
CA PRO A 40 -11.78 -1.00 -7.52
C PRO A 40 -11.13 -0.60 -6.18
N PHE A 41 -11.90 -0.71 -5.09
CA PHE A 41 -11.51 -0.38 -3.73
C PHE A 41 -12.22 -1.28 -2.73
N VAL A 42 -11.51 -1.70 -1.70
CA VAL A 42 -12.05 -2.47 -0.58
C VAL A 42 -11.44 -1.93 0.71
N MET A 43 -12.26 -1.79 1.75
CA MET A 43 -11.82 -1.37 3.08
C MET A 43 -12.40 -2.30 4.15
N GLN A 44 -11.57 -2.68 5.10
CA GLN A 44 -11.88 -3.50 6.25
C GLN A 44 -11.50 -2.77 7.53
N LEU A 45 -12.42 -2.77 8.50
CA LEU A 45 -12.13 -2.35 9.87
C LEU A 45 -12.00 -3.59 10.76
N THR A 46 -10.85 -3.71 11.39
CA THR A 46 -10.50 -4.83 12.28
C THR A 46 -10.29 -4.30 13.70
N ARG A 47 -11.00 -4.87 14.68
CA ARG A 47 -10.93 -4.43 16.08
C ARG A 47 -9.98 -5.30 16.90
N PHE A 48 -9.14 -4.68 17.71
CA PHE A 48 -8.29 -5.38 18.68
C PHE A 48 -9.00 -5.58 20.03
N GLN A 49 -8.54 -6.57 20.80
CA GLN A 49 -8.99 -6.78 22.18
C GLN A 49 -8.64 -5.56 23.03
N GLY A 50 -9.55 -5.16 23.91
CA GLY A 50 -9.34 -4.00 24.79
C GLY A 50 -9.50 -2.63 24.11
N GLY A 51 -9.65 -2.57 22.79
CA GLY A 51 -9.80 -1.32 22.04
C GLY A 51 -8.77 -1.17 20.92
N GLY A 52 -8.82 -0.05 20.20
CA GLY A 52 -8.01 0.13 19.00
C GLY A 52 -8.57 -0.61 17.78
N TYR A 53 -8.15 -0.15 16.60
CA TYR A 53 -8.59 -0.68 15.32
C TYR A 53 -7.50 -0.54 14.27
N ALA A 54 -7.47 -1.51 13.36
CA ALA A 54 -6.74 -1.42 12.09
C ALA A 54 -7.73 -1.15 10.96
N ILE A 55 -7.30 -0.30 10.02
CA ILE A 55 -8.01 -0.02 8.78
C ILE A 55 -7.15 -0.61 7.66
N GLY A 56 -7.54 -1.77 7.17
CA GLY A 56 -6.93 -2.38 5.99
C GLY A 56 -7.69 -1.93 4.75
N ALA A 57 -7.01 -1.30 3.80
CA ALA A 57 -7.62 -0.85 2.56
C ALA A 57 -6.75 -1.29 1.38
N CYS A 58 -7.39 -1.75 0.31
CA CYS A 58 -6.71 -2.14 -0.91
C CYS A 58 -7.39 -1.53 -2.13
N CYS A 59 -6.58 -1.30 -3.16
CA CYS A 59 -7.00 -0.81 -4.46
C CYS A 59 -6.07 -1.43 -5.52
N SER A 60 -6.59 -1.61 -6.73
CA SER A 60 -5.75 -2.05 -7.85
C SER A 60 -4.86 -0.89 -8.31
N LEU A 61 -3.58 -1.18 -8.56
CA LEU A 61 -2.62 -0.22 -9.15
C LEU A 61 -3.04 0.24 -10.55
N LEU A 62 -3.97 -0.46 -11.21
CA LEU A 62 -4.57 0.01 -12.47
C LEU A 62 -5.38 1.30 -12.31
N HIS A 63 -5.87 1.57 -11.10
CA HIS A 63 -6.73 2.73 -10.83
C HIS A 63 -5.98 3.87 -10.17
N THR A 64 -5.05 3.58 -9.26
CA THR A 64 -4.40 4.61 -8.46
C THR A 64 -3.04 4.14 -7.96
N ASP A 65 -2.07 5.06 -7.93
CA ASP A 65 -0.78 4.81 -7.28
C ASP A 65 -0.92 4.89 -5.73
N PRO A 66 0.01 4.30 -4.96
CA PRO A 66 -0.07 4.30 -3.50
C PRO A 66 -0.17 5.69 -2.87
N LEU A 67 0.49 6.71 -3.42
CA LEU A 67 0.47 8.06 -2.87
C LEU A 67 -0.89 8.75 -3.11
N SER A 68 -1.44 8.59 -4.31
CA SER A 68 -2.81 9.03 -4.63
C SER A 68 -3.84 8.32 -3.73
N PHE A 69 -3.64 7.03 -3.45
CA PHE A 69 -4.51 6.28 -2.55
C PHE A 69 -4.42 6.79 -1.10
N ILE A 70 -3.21 7.11 -0.62
CA ILE A 70 -3.01 7.76 0.68
C ILE A 70 -3.77 9.08 0.75
N ASN A 71 -3.70 9.91 -0.30
CA ASN A 71 -4.43 11.18 -0.36
C ASN A 71 -5.95 10.98 -0.33
N PHE A 72 -6.45 9.93 -0.99
CA PHE A 72 -7.86 9.53 -0.89
C PHE A 72 -8.25 9.20 0.55
N LEU A 73 -7.46 8.39 1.27
CA LEU A 73 -7.72 8.04 2.67
C LEU A 73 -7.68 9.27 3.60
N LYS A 74 -6.75 10.20 3.37
CA LYS A 74 -6.70 11.49 4.08
C LYS A 74 -7.97 12.30 3.85
N SER A 75 -8.41 12.40 2.60
CA SER A 75 -9.65 13.13 2.24
C SER A 75 -10.87 12.49 2.90
N TRP A 76 -10.94 11.16 2.92
CA TRP A 76 -11.99 10.41 3.62
C TRP A 76 -12.00 10.71 5.12
N ALA A 77 -10.83 10.65 5.80
CA ALA A 77 -10.73 10.93 7.23
C ALA A 77 -11.13 12.38 7.58
N ARG A 78 -10.67 13.36 6.79
CA ARG A 78 -11.07 14.78 6.95
C ARG A 78 -12.56 14.97 6.77
N THR A 79 -13.16 14.35 5.75
CA THR A 79 -14.61 14.38 5.51
C THR A 79 -15.36 13.78 6.69
N HIS A 80 -14.90 12.64 7.23
CA HIS A 80 -15.49 12.02 8.41
C HIS A 80 -15.44 12.94 9.63
N ALA A 81 -14.30 13.60 9.88
CA ALA A 81 -14.17 14.58 10.96
C ALA A 81 -15.11 15.78 10.79
N GLN A 82 -15.25 16.30 9.56
CA GLN A 82 -16.18 17.38 9.25
C GLN A 82 -17.63 16.97 9.50
N VAL A 83 -18.03 15.79 9.04
CA VAL A 83 -19.38 15.24 9.25
C VAL A 83 -19.65 15.06 10.74
N GLN A 84 -18.70 14.59 11.54
CA GLN A 84 -18.85 14.49 12.99
C GLN A 84 -18.99 15.86 13.66
N ALA A 85 -18.19 16.84 13.26
CA ALA A 85 -18.26 18.19 13.82
C ALA A 85 -19.61 18.88 13.51
N GLN A 86 -20.18 18.61 12.32
CA GLN A 86 -21.47 19.13 11.90
C GLN A 86 -22.65 18.41 12.57
N ASN A 87 -22.56 17.09 12.74
CA ASN A 87 -23.59 16.28 13.37
C ASN A 87 -23.47 16.35 14.91
N LYS A 88 -24.11 17.35 15.53
CA LYS A 88 -24.37 17.36 16.99
C LYS A 88 -25.32 16.24 17.47
N LEU A 89 -25.81 15.38 16.58
CA LEU A 89 -26.77 14.34 16.87
C LEU A 89 -26.13 12.95 16.71
N VAL A 90 -25.97 12.33 17.87
CA VAL A 90 -25.57 10.94 18.18
C VAL A 90 -24.05 10.70 18.30
N PRO A 91 -23.52 10.56 19.53
CA PRO A 91 -22.09 10.41 19.83
C PRO A 91 -21.40 9.13 19.33
N ASN A 92 -21.98 8.36 18.41
CA ASN A 92 -21.60 6.96 18.16
C ASN A 92 -22.08 6.41 16.80
N GLN A 93 -21.69 7.00 15.66
CA GLN A 93 -22.41 6.80 14.40
C GLN A 93 -21.68 6.17 13.19
N MET A 94 -20.55 5.48 13.33
CA MET A 94 -20.09 4.61 12.21
C MET A 94 -19.84 3.17 12.66
N ILE A 95 -19.12 2.97 13.76
CA ILE A 95 -18.74 1.63 14.23
C ILE A 95 -19.95 0.86 14.80
N ARG A 96 -20.92 1.54 15.42
CA ARG A 96 -22.12 0.89 15.98
C ARG A 96 -23.14 0.46 14.92
N TYR A 97 -23.22 1.13 13.76
CA TYR A 97 -24.20 0.76 12.72
C TYR A 97 -23.90 -0.54 12.00
N THR A 98 -22.63 -0.99 12.00
CA THR A 98 -22.31 -2.34 11.52
C THR A 98 -23.02 -3.45 12.32
N ARG A 99 -23.45 -3.18 13.56
CA ARG A 99 -24.31 -4.10 14.32
C ARG A 99 -25.78 -4.04 13.89
N TYR A 100 -26.26 -2.90 13.42
CA TYR A 100 -27.68 -2.69 13.07
C TYR A 100 -28.01 -3.09 11.62
N PHE A 101 -27.04 -3.08 10.70
CA PHE A 101 -27.21 -3.62 9.34
C PHE A 101 -26.98 -5.14 9.24
N ARG A 102 -26.97 -5.85 10.38
CA ARG A 102 -27.02 -7.32 10.41
C ARG A 102 -28.39 -7.80 9.96
N ASN A 103 -28.64 -7.80 8.64
CA ASN A 103 -29.59 -8.74 8.08
C ASN A 103 -28.91 -10.13 8.15
N PRO A 104 -29.36 -11.06 9.01
CA PRO A 104 -28.65 -12.30 9.29
C PRO A 104 -28.34 -13.15 8.04
N GLY A 105 -29.17 -13.03 7.00
CA GLY A 105 -28.97 -13.71 5.71
C GLY A 105 -28.15 -12.95 4.67
N ALA A 106 -27.96 -11.63 4.81
CA ALA A 106 -27.17 -10.84 3.87
C ALA A 106 -25.70 -10.74 4.29
N ALA A 107 -25.42 -10.67 5.60
CA ALA A 107 -24.06 -10.64 6.12
C ALA A 107 -23.34 -11.98 5.88
N THR A 108 -24.02 -13.12 6.04
CA THR A 108 -23.43 -14.45 5.75
C THR A 108 -23.21 -14.70 4.25
N ARG A 109 -23.95 -14.02 3.36
CA ARG A 109 -23.78 -14.11 1.90
C ARG A 109 -22.79 -13.10 1.31
N ARG A 110 -22.64 -11.90 1.89
CA ARG A 110 -21.79 -10.82 1.36
C ARG A 110 -20.53 -10.55 2.17
N LEU A 111 -20.52 -10.93 3.44
CA LEU A 111 -19.34 -10.98 4.29
C LEU A 111 -19.12 -12.44 4.64
N ARG A 112 -18.55 -13.20 3.69
CA ARG A 112 -17.67 -14.28 4.15
C ARG A 112 -16.66 -13.55 5.03
N SER A 113 -16.71 -13.77 6.33
CA SER A 113 -15.48 -13.83 7.09
C SER A 113 -14.71 -14.96 6.45
N THR A 114 -14.02 -14.65 5.35
CA THR A 114 -12.91 -15.46 4.92
C THR A 114 -12.08 -15.58 6.18
N PRO A 115 -11.74 -16.79 6.64
CA PRO A 115 -10.68 -16.92 7.63
C PRO A 115 -9.54 -16.03 7.16
N LEU A 116 -8.73 -15.51 8.08
CA LEU A 116 -7.49 -14.83 7.76
C LEU A 116 -6.52 -15.81 7.10
N VAL A 117 -6.90 -16.34 5.93
CA VAL A 117 -6.06 -17.10 5.04
C VAL A 117 -5.25 -15.99 4.41
N SER A 118 -4.06 -15.83 4.95
CA SER A 118 -2.98 -15.13 4.30
C SER A 118 -2.93 -15.63 2.87
N VAL A 119 -3.47 -14.86 1.93
CA VAL A 119 -3.06 -14.95 0.53
C VAL A 119 -1.72 -14.22 0.48
N ALA A 120 -0.75 -14.73 1.23
CA ALA A 120 0.65 -14.52 0.92
C ALA A 120 0.89 -15.30 -0.38
N GLY A 121 0.34 -14.79 -1.48
CA GLY A 121 0.88 -15.04 -2.79
C GLY A 121 2.29 -14.51 -2.76
N ASP A 122 3.26 -15.41 -2.93
CA ASP A 122 4.71 -15.21 -2.99
C ASP A 122 5.21 -13.92 -2.34
N ALA A 123 5.73 -14.06 -1.12
CA ALA A 123 6.32 -12.99 -0.33
C ALA A 123 7.10 -12.05 -1.24
N ALA A 124 6.61 -10.83 -1.40
CA ALA A 124 7.29 -9.75 -2.08
C ALA A 124 7.37 -8.61 -1.09
N THR A 125 8.52 -7.94 -1.04
CA THR A 125 8.77 -6.87 -0.08
C THR A 125 8.83 -5.55 -0.82
N THR A 126 8.07 -4.57 -0.35
CA THR A 126 8.02 -3.22 -0.92
C THR A 126 8.84 -2.27 -0.07
N GLU A 127 9.89 -1.72 -0.66
CA GLU A 127 10.71 -0.65 -0.09
C GLU A 127 10.31 0.70 -0.68
N LEU A 128 10.45 1.78 0.09
CA LEU A 128 10.12 3.14 -0.34
C LEU A 128 11.38 4.01 -0.34
N PHE A 129 11.54 4.76 -1.43
CA PHE A 129 12.64 5.69 -1.61
C PHE A 129 12.14 7.08 -1.95
N ARG A 130 12.89 8.08 -1.50
CA ARG A 130 12.72 9.50 -1.81
C ARG A 130 13.88 9.94 -2.68
N VAL A 131 13.56 10.61 -3.79
CA VAL A 131 14.53 11.12 -4.75
C VAL A 131 14.36 12.62 -4.90
N VAL A 132 15.48 13.33 -4.76
CA VAL A 132 15.59 14.77 -5.02
C VAL A 132 16.71 14.98 -6.06
N GLY A 133 16.41 15.67 -7.16
CA GLY A 133 17.37 15.96 -8.22
C GLY A 133 16.73 16.36 -9.56
N ASP A 134 17.58 16.73 -10.53
CA ASP A 134 17.18 17.14 -11.90
C ASP A 134 16.82 15.93 -12.76
N ALA A 135 15.62 15.94 -13.37
CA ALA A 135 15.01 14.80 -14.06
C ALA A 135 15.98 13.91 -14.87
N PRO A 136 16.40 12.75 -14.34
CA PRO A 136 17.02 11.70 -15.11
C PRO A 136 15.89 10.89 -15.76
N GLY A 137 16.24 9.95 -16.65
CA GLY A 137 15.26 8.99 -17.12
C GLY A 137 14.67 8.22 -15.93
N ARG A 138 13.33 8.22 -15.77
CA ARG A 138 12.59 7.47 -14.72
C ARG A 138 13.05 6.01 -14.58
N ARG A 139 13.57 5.43 -15.68
CA ARG A 139 14.21 4.11 -15.75
C ARG A 139 15.42 3.97 -14.84
N ALA A 140 16.41 4.86 -14.95
CA ALA A 140 17.68 4.71 -14.22
C ALA A 140 17.45 4.82 -12.70
N LEU A 141 16.51 5.66 -12.29
CA LEU A 141 16.06 5.74 -10.90
C LEU A 141 15.37 4.45 -10.44
N ALA A 142 14.47 3.89 -11.26
CA ALA A 142 13.82 2.63 -10.95
C ALA A 142 14.84 1.48 -10.78
N GLU A 143 15.85 1.41 -11.64
CA GLU A 143 16.91 0.40 -11.55
C GLU A 143 17.76 0.55 -10.29
N ALA A 144 18.11 1.79 -9.92
CA ALA A 144 18.85 2.08 -8.69
C ALA A 144 18.02 1.70 -7.44
N CYS A 145 16.72 2.02 -7.42
CA CYS A 145 15.83 1.67 -6.31
C CYS A 145 15.68 0.14 -6.16
N VAL A 146 15.54 -0.59 -7.28
CA VAL A 146 15.48 -2.07 -7.25
C VAL A 146 16.79 -2.66 -6.75
N ALA A 147 17.94 -2.12 -7.19
CA ALA A 147 19.25 -2.58 -6.72
C ALA A 147 19.42 -2.36 -5.22
N GLN A 148 19.09 -1.17 -4.72
CA GLN A 148 19.19 -0.84 -3.30
C GLN A 148 18.20 -1.64 -2.44
N ALA A 149 16.96 -1.85 -2.92
CA ALA A 149 15.99 -2.70 -2.25
C ALA A 149 16.48 -4.16 -2.17
N SER A 150 17.04 -4.68 -3.26
CA SER A 150 17.55 -6.06 -3.30
C SER A 150 18.73 -6.25 -2.35
N GLU A 151 19.67 -5.29 -2.33
CA GLU A 151 20.82 -5.29 -1.42
C GLU A 151 20.38 -5.23 0.04
N LYS A 152 19.47 -4.31 0.39
CA LYS A 152 18.94 -4.15 1.75
C LYS A 152 18.27 -5.42 2.25
N LEU A 153 17.49 -6.08 1.39
CA LEU A 153 16.75 -7.28 1.73
C LEU A 153 17.59 -8.57 1.63
N GLY A 154 18.85 -8.47 1.17
CA GLY A 154 19.72 -9.63 0.96
C GLY A 154 19.19 -10.60 -0.10
N VAL A 155 18.39 -10.11 -1.05
CA VAL A 155 17.80 -10.93 -2.13
C VAL A 155 18.51 -10.70 -3.46
N GLU A 156 18.45 -11.70 -4.35
CA GLU A 156 18.98 -11.53 -5.70
C GLU A 156 18.15 -10.49 -6.46
N LYS A 157 18.83 -9.58 -7.18
CA LYS A 157 18.16 -8.60 -8.04
C LYS A 157 17.23 -9.32 -9.03
N PRO A 158 15.95 -8.91 -9.13
CA PRO A 158 15.03 -9.56 -10.05
C PRO A 158 15.54 -9.44 -11.49
N THR A 159 15.39 -10.51 -12.26
CA THR A 159 15.81 -10.55 -13.67
C THR A 159 14.94 -9.66 -14.54
N ARG A 160 13.72 -9.37 -14.09
CA ARG A 160 12.77 -8.47 -14.74
C ARG A 160 12.04 -7.61 -13.72
N PHE A 161 11.74 -6.37 -14.09
CA PHE A 161 10.84 -5.54 -13.31
C PHE A 161 10.00 -4.63 -14.21
N THR A 162 8.77 -4.35 -13.78
CA THR A 162 7.86 -3.44 -14.46
C THR A 162 7.85 -2.08 -13.77
N VAL A 163 8.01 -1.00 -14.54
CA VAL A 163 7.95 0.38 -14.04
C VAL A 163 6.59 0.98 -14.37
N LEU A 164 5.90 1.41 -13.32
CA LEU A 164 4.64 2.14 -13.37
C LEU A 164 4.93 3.59 -12.98
N ALA A 165 4.41 4.57 -13.72
CA ALA A 165 4.54 5.97 -13.37
C ALA A 165 3.30 6.78 -13.74
N GLY A 166 2.99 7.78 -12.91
CA GLY A 166 1.92 8.72 -13.21
C GLY A 166 2.22 9.53 -14.48
N ASP A 167 1.21 9.74 -15.32
CA ASP A 167 1.27 10.69 -16.44
C ASP A 167 1.02 12.15 -16.03
N GLY A 168 0.68 12.40 -14.76
CA GLY A 168 0.30 13.72 -14.27
C GLY A 168 -1.16 14.09 -14.54
N LEU A 169 -1.94 13.22 -15.20
CA LEU A 169 -3.38 13.35 -15.42
C LEU A 169 -4.20 12.44 -14.47
N GLY A 170 -3.53 11.83 -13.49
CA GLY A 170 -4.14 10.94 -12.50
C GLY A 170 -4.19 9.47 -12.92
N GLY A 171 -3.66 9.12 -14.11
CA GLY A 171 -3.53 7.74 -14.57
C GLY A 171 -2.14 7.18 -14.28
N LEU A 172 -2.07 5.88 -13.99
CA LEU A 172 -0.81 5.14 -13.88
C LEU A 172 -0.53 4.43 -15.20
N ASN A 173 0.58 4.77 -15.85
CA ASN A 173 0.97 4.13 -17.11
C ASN A 173 2.12 3.15 -16.90
N VAL A 174 2.05 2.02 -17.61
CA VAL A 174 3.16 1.07 -17.71
C VAL A 174 4.22 1.71 -18.60
N LEU A 175 5.32 2.16 -18.01
CA LEU A 175 6.43 2.74 -18.75
C LEU A 175 7.23 1.69 -19.52
N ARG A 176 7.45 0.49 -18.93
CA ARG A 176 8.06 -0.71 -19.57
C ARG A 176 8.26 -1.87 -18.60
N SER A 177 8.43 -3.08 -19.13
CA SER A 177 9.07 -4.23 -18.46
C SER A 177 10.55 -4.23 -18.86
N CYS A 178 11.46 -4.08 -17.88
CA CYS A 178 12.90 -4.17 -18.09
C CYS A 178 13.35 -5.62 -17.88
N ALA A 179 14.16 -6.18 -18.79
CA ALA A 179 14.72 -7.53 -18.67
C ALA A 179 16.26 -7.50 -18.66
N ARG A 180 16.87 -8.41 -17.88
CA ARG A 180 18.32 -8.64 -17.86
C ARG A 180 18.79 -9.09 -19.25
N GLY A 181 19.36 -8.17 -20.02
CA GLY A 181 19.83 -8.43 -21.39
C GLY A 181 19.67 -7.27 -22.37
N ASP A 182 18.90 -6.23 -22.02
CA ASP A 182 18.72 -5.04 -22.85
C ASP A 182 19.95 -4.11 -22.78
N GLY A 183 21.11 -4.56 -23.28
CA GLY A 183 22.23 -3.80 -23.87
C GLY A 183 22.81 -2.55 -23.18
N GLU A 184 22.31 -2.10 -22.05
CA GLU A 184 22.62 -0.82 -21.42
C GLU A 184 23.39 -1.10 -20.13
N THR A 185 24.59 -0.53 -20.05
CA THR A 185 25.56 -0.73 -18.97
C THR A 185 24.88 -0.48 -17.63
N THR A 186 24.75 -1.54 -16.84
CA THR A 186 24.07 -1.54 -15.54
C THR A 186 24.91 -0.70 -14.58
N THR A 187 24.63 0.60 -14.49
CA THR A 187 25.26 1.44 -13.47
C THR A 187 24.49 1.22 -12.18
N THR A 188 25.15 0.56 -11.22
CA THR A 188 24.66 0.37 -9.84
C THR A 188 24.63 1.68 -9.05
N THR A 189 25.18 2.75 -9.60
CA THR A 189 25.24 4.08 -9.01
C THR A 189 24.01 4.90 -9.36
N THR A 190 23.46 5.56 -8.34
CA THR A 190 22.48 6.64 -8.48
C THR A 190 22.92 7.61 -9.60
N PRO A 191 22.03 8.02 -10.52
CA PRO A 191 22.41 8.92 -11.58
C PRO A 191 23.05 10.20 -11.01
N PRO A 192 24.13 10.74 -11.61
CA PRO A 192 24.79 11.93 -11.10
C PRO A 192 23.79 13.10 -10.96
N GLY A 193 23.86 13.83 -9.84
CA GLY A 193 22.92 14.91 -9.51
C GLY A 193 21.70 14.49 -8.67
N HIS A 194 21.61 13.22 -8.26
CA HIS A 194 20.48 12.69 -7.50
C HIS A 194 20.88 12.20 -6.12
N LEU A 195 20.07 12.55 -5.13
CA LEU A 195 20.14 11.95 -3.80
C LEU A 195 18.98 10.96 -3.65
N LEU A 196 19.32 9.67 -3.62
CA LEU A 196 18.39 8.59 -3.31
C LEU A 196 18.47 8.31 -1.81
N ARG A 197 17.36 8.50 -1.10
CA ARG A 197 17.24 8.29 0.34
C ARG A 197 16.14 7.30 0.63
N GLU A 198 16.35 6.42 1.59
CA GLU A 198 15.28 5.60 2.13
C GLU A 198 14.17 6.46 2.76
N ALA A 199 12.92 6.07 2.52
CA ALA A 199 11.75 6.73 3.06
C ALA A 199 10.81 5.70 3.71
N CYS A 200 9.90 6.22 4.53
CA CYS A 200 8.96 5.41 5.27
C CYS A 200 7.53 5.84 4.93
N TRP A 201 6.58 4.89 4.84
CA TRP A 201 5.19 5.22 4.51
C TRP A 201 4.52 6.13 5.54
N GLN A 202 5.01 6.12 6.77
CA GLN A 202 4.66 7.03 7.86
C GLN A 202 4.96 8.49 7.50
N GLU A 203 5.95 8.75 6.64
CA GLU A 203 6.29 10.10 6.17
C GLU A 203 5.45 10.56 4.98
N ALA A 204 4.61 9.68 4.42
CA ALA A 204 3.77 9.99 3.26
C ALA A 204 2.49 10.78 3.63
N GLY A 205 2.36 11.21 4.89
CA GLY A 205 1.29 12.11 5.33
C GLY A 205 0.04 11.41 5.86
N LEU A 206 0.08 10.09 6.09
CA LEU A 206 -1.05 9.32 6.65
C LEU A 206 -1.34 9.66 8.12
N GLU A 207 -0.40 10.24 8.85
CA GLU A 207 -0.58 10.75 10.21
C GLU A 207 -1.68 11.83 10.31
N GLU A 208 -2.03 12.46 9.19
CA GLU A 208 -3.13 13.40 9.07
C GLU A 208 -4.51 12.73 8.94
N ALA A 209 -4.57 11.41 8.70
CA ALA A 209 -5.81 10.64 8.64
C ALA A 209 -6.35 10.37 10.05
N VAL A 210 -6.71 11.44 10.76
CA VAL A 210 -7.23 11.41 12.13
C VAL A 210 -8.67 10.93 12.13
N LEU A 211 -8.96 9.90 12.91
CA LEU A 211 -10.31 9.36 13.11
C LEU A 211 -10.65 9.38 14.59
N ASP A 212 -11.81 9.95 14.93
CA ASP A 212 -12.26 10.11 16.31
C ASP A 212 -11.21 10.77 17.23
N GLY A 213 -10.38 11.67 16.69
CA GLY A 213 -9.28 12.32 17.41
C GLY A 213 -8.01 11.49 17.57
N CYS A 214 -8.00 10.24 17.10
CA CYS A 214 -6.85 9.34 17.15
C CYS A 214 -6.03 9.42 15.85
N LYS A 215 -4.71 9.52 16.00
CA LYS A 215 -3.75 9.40 14.88
C LYS A 215 -3.40 7.94 14.63
N PRO A 216 -3.08 7.56 13.38
CA PRO A 216 -2.46 6.26 13.11
C PRO A 216 -1.16 6.10 13.92
N VAL A 217 -1.03 4.97 14.61
CA VAL A 217 0.19 4.61 15.37
C VAL A 217 1.14 3.74 14.57
N HIS A 218 0.63 3.11 13.50
CA HIS A 218 1.39 2.28 12.58
C HIS A 218 0.79 2.41 11.18
N VAL A 219 1.66 2.45 10.18
CA VAL A 219 1.32 2.54 8.77
C VAL A 219 2.23 1.60 7.99
N SER A 220 1.63 0.81 7.12
CA SER A 220 2.34 -0.06 6.18
C SER A 220 1.64 -0.02 4.84
N CYS A 221 2.39 -0.27 3.78
CA CYS A 221 1.86 -0.44 2.44
C CYS A 221 2.65 -1.55 1.76
N SER A 222 1.94 -2.47 1.13
CA SER A 222 2.52 -3.58 0.40
C SER A 222 1.91 -3.62 -0.99
N ILE A 223 2.75 -3.85 -1.99
CA ILE A 223 2.34 -4.06 -3.36
C ILE A 223 2.53 -5.54 -3.66
N VAL A 224 1.46 -6.20 -4.12
CA VAL A 224 1.54 -7.60 -4.54
C VAL A 224 1.93 -7.64 -6.01
N SER A 225 2.96 -8.43 -6.33
CA SER A 225 3.39 -8.68 -7.71
C SER A 225 2.60 -9.85 -8.31
N PRO A 226 2.16 -9.78 -9.57
CA PRO A 226 1.46 -10.89 -10.24
C PRO A 226 2.39 -12.06 -10.59
N GLY A 227 3.71 -11.92 -10.44
CA GLY A 227 4.68 -12.96 -10.80
C GLY A 227 5.77 -13.15 -9.75
N ALA A 228 6.03 -14.41 -9.39
CA ALA A 228 7.01 -14.85 -8.38
C ALA A 228 8.47 -14.37 -8.62
N GLN A 229 8.77 -13.82 -9.81
CA GLN A 229 10.12 -13.45 -10.23
C GLN A 229 10.21 -12.04 -10.83
N GLU A 230 9.09 -11.31 -10.90
CA GLU A 230 9.05 -9.96 -11.48
C GLU A 230 8.92 -8.91 -10.37
N GLY A 231 9.84 -7.95 -10.37
CA GLY A 231 9.74 -6.78 -9.51
C GLY A 231 8.75 -5.74 -10.04
N ILE A 232 8.21 -4.89 -9.16
CA ILE A 232 7.37 -3.75 -9.55
C ILE A 232 7.98 -2.49 -8.97
N VAL A 233 8.09 -1.45 -9.81
CA VAL A 233 8.49 -0.11 -9.37
C VAL A 233 7.36 0.85 -9.65
N VAL A 234 6.93 1.63 -8.65
CA VAL A 234 5.95 2.70 -8.84
C VAL A 234 6.60 4.04 -8.56
N VAL A 235 6.66 4.89 -9.58
CA VAL A 235 7.20 6.25 -9.50
C VAL A 235 6.05 7.24 -9.29
N MET A 236 6.04 7.88 -8.13
CA MET A 236 4.98 8.78 -7.65
C MET A 236 5.53 10.20 -7.49
N GLN A 237 4.75 11.19 -7.91
CA GLN A 237 5.12 12.60 -7.76
C GLN A 237 4.74 13.09 -6.35
N ALA A 238 5.72 13.51 -5.56
CA ALA A 238 5.50 13.99 -4.20
C ALA A 238 5.23 15.50 -4.19
N GLY A 239 3.96 15.89 -4.34
CA GLY A 239 3.55 17.30 -4.28
C GLY A 239 3.93 18.12 -5.52
N ALA A 240 4.12 19.44 -5.34
CA ALA A 240 4.38 20.38 -6.43
C ALA A 240 5.88 20.58 -6.74
N SER A 241 6.78 19.97 -5.97
CA SER A 241 8.23 19.99 -6.20
C SER A 241 8.65 18.93 -7.22
N ALA A 242 9.90 19.00 -7.69
CA ALA A 242 10.54 17.96 -8.50
C ALA A 242 10.87 16.68 -7.68
N GLU A 243 10.22 16.49 -6.54
CA GLU A 243 10.48 15.37 -5.63
C GLU A 243 9.66 14.14 -6.03
N LEU A 244 10.32 12.99 -6.04
CA LEU A 244 9.69 11.71 -6.37
C LEU A 244 9.75 10.78 -5.16
N LEU A 245 8.62 10.10 -4.93
CA LEU A 245 8.57 8.90 -4.09
C LEU A 245 8.53 7.68 -5.01
N ILE A 246 9.43 6.74 -4.79
CA ILE A 246 9.55 5.53 -5.63
C ILE A 246 9.39 4.33 -4.73
N SER A 247 8.36 3.52 -4.95
CA SER A 247 8.26 2.21 -4.31
C SER A 247 8.93 1.16 -5.19
N ALA A 248 9.75 0.29 -4.60
CA ALA A 248 10.36 -0.84 -5.28
C ALA A 248 9.95 -2.13 -4.56
N THR A 249 9.24 -2.98 -5.29
CA THR A 249 8.78 -4.28 -4.81
C THR A 249 9.64 -5.36 -5.43
N VAL A 250 10.32 -6.12 -4.59
CA VAL A 250 11.17 -7.24 -5.02
C VAL A 250 10.60 -8.56 -4.52
N PRO A 251 10.64 -9.64 -5.32
CA PRO A 251 10.24 -10.95 -4.86
C PRO A 251 11.16 -11.42 -3.73
N SER A 252 10.59 -11.82 -2.59
CA SER A 252 11.29 -12.49 -1.51
C SER A 252 11.50 -13.96 -1.91
N ARG A 253 12.75 -14.39 -2.11
CA ARG A 253 13.03 -15.82 -2.26
C ARG A 253 12.86 -16.52 -0.92
N LYS A 254 12.11 -17.62 -0.91
CA LYS A 254 12.35 -18.71 0.03
C LYS A 254 13.47 -19.60 -0.51
#